data_AF-A0AAV8XZA1-F1
#
_entry.id   AF-A0AAV8XZA1-F1
#
_cell.length_a   1.000
_cell.length_b   1.000
_cell.length_c   1.000
_cell.angle_alpha   90.00
_cell.angle_beta   90.00
_cell.angle_gamma   90.00
#
_symmetry.space_group_name_H-M   'P 1'
#
loop_
_entity.id
_entity.type
_entity.pdbx_description
1 polymer ?
#
loop_
_entity_poly.entity_id
_entity_poly.type
_entity_poly.pdbx_seq_one_letter_code
_entity_poly.pdbx_strand_id
1 'polypeptide(L)'
;MDLFSDVESLSMEEKVNIILKTVIKTSVDLNSLTDSVNELKVENKQLKTKINDLENKINTLEYQNKENYLIFYGIMEMDNETTNNLEEQILEIILEKVGVDDVSTEKIEKVYRMGTNTNKKRPVAVKFLNYKIKYLIYKNARNLKDSGYAISLYYSIKDQEDRKKLLPYLIKARTGKKVNDKIYLKRDMLVINKEMLTLEQCDGTTLTIPEIAAQCLIFFTAGFETSSTTMSFALYELATHQEMQEKVRKEINTVFAKHDNQMTYDSLSELKYMKQVIDETLRKYPPVPLTTRQCVKDYKVPDEDVIIEKGTIVMIPISGIHHDEDYYKNPEVFDPERFNEENIAQRPKYTHLPFGEGPRICIGERFGIMQTKVGLTCLLRNFRVKLNEKTQIPLKMSTKQFLSAAEGDIWLNIEKL
;
A
#
# COMPACT_ATOMS: atom_id res chain seq x y z
N MET A 1 10.24 61.65 11.15
CA MET A 1 10.72 62.70 12.08
C MET A 1 10.32 62.21 13.46
N ASP A 2 11.14 61.58 14.30
CA ASP A 2 12.59 61.45 14.41
C ASP A 2 12.88 60.12 15.11
N LEU A 3 13.45 59.15 14.40
CA LEU A 3 13.96 57.89 15.00
C LEU A 3 15.37 57.55 14.53
N PHE A 4 15.94 58.37 13.63
CA PHE A 4 17.25 58.15 13.02
C PHE A 4 18.26 59.29 13.28
N SER A 5 17.82 60.47 13.75
CA SER A 5 18.71 61.59 14.11
C SER A 5 19.53 61.30 15.38
N ASP A 6 19.03 60.45 16.28
CA ASP A 6 19.72 60.08 17.53
C ASP A 6 20.70 58.91 17.37
N VAL A 7 20.79 58.32 16.17
CA VAL A 7 21.67 57.15 15.94
C VAL A 7 23.06 57.59 15.49
N GLU A 8 23.21 58.72 14.80
CA GLU A 8 24.52 59.14 14.27
C GLU A 8 25.56 59.44 15.36
N SER A 9 25.12 59.98 16.51
CA SER A 9 25.97 60.32 17.68
C SER A 9 26.36 59.13 18.57
N LEU A 10 25.79 57.94 18.33
CA LEU A 10 26.08 56.73 19.10
C LEU A 10 27.43 56.11 18.69
N SER A 11 28.11 55.53 19.67
CA SER A 11 29.31 54.72 19.45
C SER A 11 28.99 53.51 18.57
N MET A 12 30.01 52.94 17.90
CA MET A 12 29.80 51.73 17.08
C MET A 12 29.22 50.57 17.90
N GLU A 13 29.59 50.45 19.17
CA GLU A 13 29.11 49.39 20.07
C GLU A 13 27.60 49.52 20.36
N GLU A 14 27.12 50.75 20.58
CA GLU A 14 25.69 51.04 20.78
C GLU A 14 24.87 50.77 19.52
N LYS A 15 25.39 51.15 18.34
CA LYS A 15 24.77 50.85 17.04
C LYS A 15 24.65 49.35 16.79
N VAL A 16 25.72 48.59 17.07
CA VAL A 16 25.72 47.12 16.97
C VAL A 16 24.70 46.50 17.92
N ASN A 17 24.62 46.97 19.18
CA ASN A 17 23.65 46.48 20.16
C ASN A 17 22.19 46.75 19.76
N ILE A 18 21.90 47.90 19.15
CA ILE A 18 20.57 48.21 18.61
C ILE A 18 20.21 47.26 17.47
N ILE A 19 21.13 47.07 16.51
CA ILE A 19 20.93 46.13 15.39
C ILE A 19 20.72 44.72 15.91
N LEU A 20 21.52 44.27 16.89
CA LEU A 20 21.41 42.93 17.47
C LEU A 20 20.04 42.72 18.13
N LYS A 21 19.56 43.70 18.91
CA LYS A 21 18.22 43.66 19.52
C LYS A 21 17.11 43.62 18.47
N THR A 22 17.23 44.41 17.41
CA THR A 22 16.25 44.40 16.31
C THR A 22 16.26 43.04 15.58
N VAL A 23 17.43 42.49 15.26
CA VAL A 23 17.56 41.17 14.61
C VAL A 23 16.98 40.06 15.48
N ILE A 24 17.27 40.06 16.78
CA ILE A 24 16.70 39.10 17.73
C ILE A 24 15.18 39.23 17.76
N LYS A 25 14.64 40.45 17.88
CA LYS A 25 13.19 40.69 17.89
C LYS A 25 12.54 40.21 16.59
N THR A 26 13.10 40.58 15.44
CA THR A 26 12.61 40.13 14.13
C THR A 26 12.68 38.61 13.98
N SER A 27 13.73 37.96 14.51
CA SER A 27 13.83 36.49 14.51
C SER A 27 12.74 35.83 15.37
N VAL A 28 12.41 36.41 16.52
CA VAL A 28 11.33 35.93 17.39
C VAL A 28 9.97 36.11 16.69
N ASP A 29 9.73 37.29 16.10
CA ASP A 29 8.51 37.58 15.35
C ASP A 29 8.36 36.63 14.14
N LEU A 30 9.45 36.31 13.44
CA LEU A 30 9.46 35.38 12.30
C LEU A 30 9.13 33.95 12.73
N ASN A 31 9.65 33.50 13.89
CA ASN A 31 9.33 32.19 14.44
C ASN A 31 7.84 32.11 14.82
N SER A 32 7.31 33.13 15.49
CA SER A 32 5.88 33.21 15.84
C SER A 32 4.97 33.19 14.60
N LEU A 33 5.38 33.90 13.54
CA LEU A 33 4.66 33.87 12.27
C LEU A 33 4.71 32.48 11.61
N THR A 34 5.86 31.80 11.71
CA THR A 34 6.03 30.43 11.19
C THR A 34 5.12 29.44 11.90
N ASP A 35 5.00 29.55 13.23
CA ASP A 35 4.10 28.73 14.03
C ASP A 35 2.63 28.97 13.62
N SER A 36 2.23 30.24 13.48
CA SER A 36 0.89 30.62 13.03
C SER A 36 0.56 30.06 11.64
N VAL A 37 1.53 30.09 10.71
CA VAL A 37 1.37 29.49 9.36
C VAL A 37 1.20 27.98 9.44
N ASN A 38 1.92 27.30 10.34
CA ASN A 38 1.79 25.86 10.52
C ASN A 38 0.42 25.48 11.11
N GLU A 39 -0.09 26.24 12.08
CA GLU A 39 -1.44 26.06 12.61
C GLU A 39 -2.51 26.25 11.52
N LEU A 40 -2.43 27.32 10.74
CA LEU A 40 -3.34 27.57 9.62
C LEU A 40 -3.29 26.45 8.56
N LYS A 41 -2.12 25.85 8.30
CA LYS A 41 -2.00 24.69 7.40
C LYS A 41 -2.74 23.47 7.96
N VAL A 42 -2.63 23.21 9.26
CA VAL A 42 -3.35 22.11 9.93
C VAL A 42 -4.85 22.35 9.86
N GLU A 43 -5.32 23.56 10.18
CA GLU A 43 -6.74 23.91 10.13
C GLU A 43 -7.31 23.81 8.71
N ASN A 44 -6.58 24.30 7.69
CA ASN A 44 -6.99 24.20 6.29
C ASN A 44 -7.10 22.73 5.84
N LYS A 45 -6.17 21.87 6.28
CA LYS A 45 -6.26 20.42 6.04
C LYS A 45 -7.50 19.82 6.68
N GLN A 46 -7.83 20.21 7.92
CA GLN A 46 -9.04 19.75 8.60
C GLN A 46 -10.33 20.24 7.91
N LEU A 47 -10.37 21.50 7.48
CA LEU A 47 -11.50 22.07 6.75
C LEU A 47 -11.73 21.37 5.42
N LYS A 48 -10.67 21.08 4.66
CA LYS A 48 -10.77 20.28 3.41
C LYS A 48 -11.37 18.90 3.67
N THR A 49 -10.94 18.21 4.73
CA THR A 49 -11.53 16.92 5.12
C THR A 49 -13.00 17.05 5.48
N LYS A 50 -13.39 18.10 6.22
CA LYS A 50 -14.80 18.37 6.56
C LYS A 50 -15.65 18.68 5.33
N ILE A 51 -15.15 19.49 4.39
CA ILE A 51 -15.84 19.79 3.12
C ILE A 51 -16.09 18.49 2.38
N ASN A 52 -15.08 17.64 2.22
CA ASN A 52 -15.22 16.36 1.54
C ASN A 52 -16.22 15.42 2.24
N ASP A 53 -16.22 15.38 3.59
CA ASP A 53 -17.22 14.62 4.36
C ASP A 53 -18.64 15.17 4.18
N LEU A 54 -18.81 16.49 4.16
CA LEU A 54 -20.09 17.15 3.92
C LEU A 54 -20.59 16.90 2.49
N GLU A 55 -19.71 16.98 1.48
CA GLU A 55 -20.05 16.64 0.09
C GLU A 55 -20.50 15.18 -0.01
N ASN A 56 -19.81 14.25 0.65
CA ASN A 56 -20.23 12.85 0.71
C ASN A 56 -21.59 12.67 1.42
N LYS A 57 -21.85 13.40 2.50
CA LYS A 57 -23.15 13.40 3.19
C LYS A 57 -24.26 13.98 2.33
N ILE A 58 -24.03 15.10 1.64
CA ILE A 58 -24.99 15.69 0.71
C ILE A 58 -25.30 14.69 -0.40
N ASN A 59 -24.28 14.07 -1.00
CA ASN A 59 -24.47 13.02 -2.00
C ASN A 59 -25.29 11.84 -1.46
N THR A 60 -25.05 11.43 -0.21
CA THR A 60 -25.80 10.36 0.47
C THR A 60 -27.25 10.74 0.73
N LEU A 61 -27.50 11.96 1.20
CA LEU A 61 -28.85 12.48 1.49
C LEU A 61 -29.64 12.71 0.20
N GLU A 62 -29.00 13.26 -0.84
CA GLU A 62 -29.58 13.36 -2.18
C GLU A 62 -29.93 11.98 -2.73
N TYR A 63 -29.06 10.99 -2.52
CA TYR A 63 -29.34 9.60 -2.87
C TYR A 63 -30.54 9.07 -2.09
N GLN A 64 -30.61 9.22 -0.77
CA GLN A 64 -31.76 8.77 0.03
C GLN A 64 -33.08 9.43 -0.42
N ASN A 65 -33.03 10.70 -0.83
CA ASN A 65 -34.19 11.42 -1.33
C ASN A 65 -34.61 10.98 -2.74
N LYS A 66 -33.64 10.61 -3.59
CA LYS A 66 -33.86 10.24 -5.00
C LYS A 66 -33.89 8.73 -5.26
N GLU A 67 -33.55 7.90 -4.29
CA GLU A 67 -33.53 6.43 -4.41
C GLU A 67 -34.91 5.90 -4.74
N ASN A 68 -35.99 6.55 -4.31
CA ASN A 68 -37.36 6.13 -4.59
C ASN A 68 -37.88 6.49 -5.99
N TYR A 69 -37.06 7.08 -6.85
CA TYR A 69 -37.44 7.35 -8.23
C TYR A 69 -37.10 6.20 -9.18
N LEU A 70 -38.00 5.95 -10.13
CA LEU A 70 -37.73 5.25 -11.37
C LEU A 70 -37.66 6.24 -12.52
N ILE A 71 -36.74 6.01 -13.46
CA ILE A 71 -36.62 6.79 -14.67
C ILE A 71 -37.20 5.98 -15.82
N PHE A 72 -38.28 6.50 -16.41
CA PHE A 72 -38.93 5.94 -17.58
C PHE A 72 -38.39 6.62 -18.82
N TYR A 73 -37.92 5.84 -19.78
CA TYR A 73 -37.40 6.31 -21.07
C TYR A 73 -38.36 5.91 -22.19
N GLY A 74 -38.34 6.67 -23.29
CA GLY A 74 -39.20 6.44 -24.46
C GLY A 74 -40.57 7.12 -24.39
N ILE A 75 -40.84 7.89 -23.32
CA ILE A 75 -42.11 8.60 -23.10
C ILE A 75 -42.20 9.83 -24.00
N MET A 76 -43.22 9.88 -24.84
CA MET A 76 -43.46 11.01 -25.74
C MET A 76 -43.97 12.22 -24.95
N GLU A 77 -43.44 13.41 -25.24
CA GLU A 77 -43.93 14.69 -24.71
C GLU A 77 -45.13 15.16 -25.55
N MET A 78 -46.26 15.36 -24.87
CA MET A 78 -47.49 15.85 -25.48
C MET A 78 -47.54 17.38 -25.47
N ASP A 79 -48.22 17.96 -26.46
CA ASP A 79 -48.50 19.39 -26.48
C ASP A 79 -49.45 19.73 -25.32
N ASN A 80 -49.10 20.74 -24.51
CA ASN A 80 -49.82 21.13 -23.27
C ASN A 80 -49.92 20.01 -22.22
N GLU A 81 -48.87 19.21 -22.06
CA GLU A 81 -48.85 18.14 -21.06
C GLU A 81 -49.07 18.66 -19.63
N THR A 82 -50.02 18.03 -18.94
CA THR A 82 -50.30 18.21 -17.51
C THR A 82 -49.71 17.06 -16.70
N THR A 83 -49.54 17.25 -15.39
CA THR A 83 -49.11 16.18 -14.48
C THR A 83 -50.01 14.95 -14.57
N ASN A 84 -51.34 15.14 -14.62
CA ASN A 84 -52.30 14.04 -14.68
C ASN A 84 -52.12 13.18 -15.95
N ASN A 85 -52.00 13.83 -17.11
CA ASN A 85 -51.83 13.11 -18.37
C ASN A 85 -50.47 12.39 -18.44
N LEU A 86 -49.45 12.88 -17.72
CA LEU A 86 -48.16 12.23 -17.59
C LEU A 86 -48.23 11.02 -16.64
N GLU A 87 -48.98 11.10 -15.54
CA GLU A 87 -49.24 9.96 -14.64
C GLU A 87 -50.00 8.84 -15.36
N GLU A 88 -51.04 9.18 -16.12
CA GLU A 88 -51.84 8.21 -16.89
C GLU A 88 -50.98 7.43 -17.90
N GLN A 89 -50.15 8.12 -18.69
CA GLN A 89 -49.20 7.46 -19.62
C GLN A 89 -48.25 6.50 -18.91
N ILE A 90 -47.74 6.88 -17.73
CA ILE A 90 -46.84 6.02 -16.94
C ILE A 90 -47.59 4.79 -16.42
N LEU A 91 -48.81 4.97 -15.92
CA LEU A 91 -49.64 3.87 -15.41
C LEU A 91 -50.02 2.89 -16.53
N GLU A 92 -50.38 3.38 -17.71
CA GLU A 92 -50.65 2.56 -18.89
C GLU A 92 -49.43 1.67 -19.24
N ILE A 93 -48.24 2.25 -19.28
CA ILE A 93 -47.01 1.48 -19.54
C ILE A 93 -46.76 0.43 -18.45
N ILE A 94 -47.01 0.77 -17.18
CA ILE A 94 -46.82 -0.18 -16.08
C ILE A 94 -47.83 -1.33 -16.16
N LEU A 95 -49.10 -1.04 -16.42
CA LEU A 95 -50.16 -2.03 -16.52
C LEU A 95 -49.98 -2.91 -17.75
N GLU A 96 -49.85 -2.31 -18.93
CA GLU A 96 -49.87 -3.04 -20.20
C GLU A 96 -48.52 -3.67 -20.58
N LYS A 97 -47.40 -3.00 -20.27
CA LYS A 97 -46.07 -3.40 -20.77
C LYS A 97 -45.20 -4.00 -19.66
N VAL A 98 -45.27 -3.47 -18.45
CA VAL A 98 -44.53 -4.02 -17.30
C VAL A 98 -45.28 -5.22 -16.69
N GLY A 99 -46.62 -5.18 -16.66
CA GLY A 99 -47.48 -6.24 -16.12
C GLY A 99 -47.57 -6.20 -14.59
N VAL A 100 -47.76 -5.00 -14.01
CA VAL A 100 -47.95 -4.82 -12.56
C VAL A 100 -49.30 -4.16 -12.32
N ASP A 101 -50.27 -4.94 -11.84
CA ASP A 101 -51.68 -4.51 -11.72
C ASP A 101 -51.95 -3.60 -10.51
N ASP A 102 -51.10 -3.66 -9.48
CA ASP A 102 -51.29 -2.93 -8.22
C ASP A 102 -50.80 -1.46 -8.27
N VAL A 103 -51.14 -0.72 -9.32
CA VAL A 103 -50.74 0.69 -9.52
C VAL A 103 -51.93 1.62 -9.77
N SER A 104 -51.87 2.83 -9.22
CA SER A 104 -52.84 3.91 -9.42
C SER A 104 -52.17 5.27 -9.21
N THR A 105 -52.83 6.35 -9.62
CA THR A 105 -52.34 7.74 -9.44
C THR A 105 -52.09 8.06 -7.97
N GLU A 106 -52.96 7.60 -7.07
CA GLU A 106 -52.83 7.75 -5.61
C GLU A 106 -51.54 7.16 -5.02
N LYS A 107 -50.88 6.24 -5.76
CA LYS A 107 -49.64 5.59 -5.33
C LYS A 107 -48.38 6.27 -5.89
N ILE A 108 -48.55 7.28 -6.75
CA ILE A 108 -47.48 8.14 -7.26
C ILE A 108 -47.36 9.33 -6.31
N GLU A 109 -46.18 9.51 -5.71
CA GLU A 109 -45.88 10.66 -4.85
C GLU A 109 -45.53 11.90 -5.67
N LYS A 110 -44.77 11.70 -6.76
CA LYS A 110 -44.27 12.78 -7.61
C LYS A 110 -43.90 12.27 -8.99
N VAL A 111 -44.27 13.02 -10.03
CA VAL A 111 -43.81 12.80 -11.41
C VAL A 111 -43.32 14.10 -12.03
N TYR A 112 -42.24 14.04 -12.82
CA TYR A 112 -41.77 15.18 -13.63
C TYR A 112 -40.87 14.75 -14.79
N ARG A 113 -40.79 15.59 -15.82
CA ARG A 113 -39.85 15.39 -16.95
C ARG A 113 -38.43 15.83 -16.62
N MET A 114 -37.47 15.06 -17.11
CA MET A 114 -36.05 15.36 -16.96
C MET A 114 -35.45 16.04 -18.21
N GLY A 115 -34.42 16.85 -18.00
CA GLY A 115 -33.62 17.51 -19.05
C GLY A 115 -34.30 18.69 -19.74
N THR A 116 -33.55 19.50 -20.49
CA THR A 116 -34.06 20.67 -21.25
C THR A 116 -33.79 20.46 -22.74
N ASN A 117 -34.80 19.95 -23.45
CA ASN A 117 -35.08 19.99 -24.90
C ASN A 117 -33.98 19.62 -25.93
N THR A 118 -34.19 18.48 -26.63
CA THR A 118 -33.69 18.16 -28.00
C THR A 118 -34.46 17.00 -28.68
N ASN A 119 -35.34 16.26 -27.98
CA ASN A 119 -36.07 15.11 -28.51
C ASN A 119 -37.51 15.09 -27.97
N LYS A 120 -38.52 14.73 -28.78
CA LYS A 120 -39.91 14.53 -28.33
C LYS A 120 -40.06 13.37 -27.35
N LYS A 121 -39.08 12.47 -27.22
CA LYS A 121 -39.08 11.38 -26.24
C LYS A 121 -38.14 11.71 -25.07
N ARG A 122 -38.67 12.22 -23.97
CA ARG A 122 -37.89 12.64 -22.79
C ARG A 122 -38.03 11.67 -21.62
N PRO A 123 -36.96 11.49 -20.82
CA PRO A 123 -37.06 10.70 -19.60
C PRO A 123 -37.99 11.33 -18.57
N VAL A 124 -38.73 10.49 -17.86
CA VAL A 124 -39.69 10.88 -16.81
C VAL A 124 -39.27 10.25 -15.50
N ALA A 125 -39.12 11.08 -14.46
CA ALA A 125 -38.82 10.63 -13.11
C ALA A 125 -40.12 10.45 -12.33
N VAL A 126 -40.33 9.24 -11.78
CA VAL A 126 -41.54 8.87 -11.04
C VAL A 126 -41.16 8.35 -9.66
N LYS A 127 -41.65 8.99 -8.60
CA LYS A 127 -41.51 8.55 -7.22
C LYS A 127 -42.79 7.87 -6.76
N PHE A 128 -42.67 6.68 -6.19
CA PHE A 128 -43.80 5.94 -5.64
C PHE A 128 -43.82 6.05 -4.12
N LEU A 129 -45.01 6.13 -3.52
CA LEU A 129 -45.19 6.18 -2.06
C LEU A 129 -44.68 4.92 -1.36
N ASN A 130 -44.70 3.77 -2.06
CA ASN A 130 -44.33 2.48 -1.50
C ASN A 130 -43.15 1.85 -2.25
N TYR A 131 -42.06 1.60 -1.53
CA TYR A 131 -40.87 0.93 -2.07
C TYR A 131 -41.16 -0.44 -2.71
N LYS A 132 -42.14 -1.20 -2.20
CA LYS A 132 -42.51 -2.52 -2.76
C LYS A 132 -43.02 -2.40 -4.20
N ILE A 133 -43.79 -1.37 -4.50
CA ILE A 133 -44.34 -1.11 -5.84
C ILE A 133 -43.21 -0.77 -6.80
N LYS A 134 -42.36 0.20 -6.41
CA LYS A 134 -41.15 0.53 -7.16
C LYS A 134 -40.31 -0.71 -7.46
N TYR A 135 -40.06 -1.54 -6.45
CA TYR A 135 -39.26 -2.76 -6.61
C TYR A 135 -39.91 -3.75 -7.59
N LEU A 136 -41.23 -3.94 -7.50
CA LEU A 136 -41.97 -4.83 -8.38
C LEU A 136 -41.95 -4.35 -9.84
N ILE A 137 -42.17 -3.04 -10.07
CA ILE A 137 -42.06 -2.41 -11.39
C ILE A 137 -40.65 -2.62 -11.96
N TYR A 138 -39.61 -2.29 -11.19
CA TYR A 138 -38.23 -2.43 -11.67
C TYR A 138 -37.82 -3.88 -11.94
N LYS A 139 -38.26 -4.82 -11.10
CA LYS A 139 -38.01 -6.27 -11.29
C LYS A 139 -38.66 -6.79 -12.59
N ASN A 140 -39.83 -6.28 -12.94
CA ASN A 140 -40.55 -6.65 -14.16
C ASN A 140 -40.20 -5.79 -15.38
N ALA A 141 -39.35 -4.76 -15.25
CA ALA A 141 -38.91 -3.90 -16.36
C ALA A 141 -38.26 -4.68 -17.53
N ARG A 142 -37.78 -5.91 -17.29
CA ARG A 142 -37.32 -6.83 -18.34
C ARG A 142 -38.39 -7.16 -19.39
N ASN A 143 -39.67 -7.03 -19.05
CA ASN A 143 -40.81 -7.25 -19.96
C ASN A 143 -40.91 -6.13 -21.01
N LEU A 144 -40.25 -4.99 -20.80
CA LEU A 144 -40.17 -3.89 -21.75
C LEU A 144 -39.21 -4.14 -22.92
N LYS A 145 -38.56 -5.31 -22.97
CA LYS A 145 -37.68 -5.65 -24.08
C LYS A 145 -38.43 -5.52 -25.40
N ASP A 146 -37.81 -4.82 -26.36
CA ASP A 146 -38.35 -4.55 -27.70
C ASP A 146 -39.62 -3.67 -27.75
N SER A 147 -40.06 -3.11 -26.61
CA SER A 147 -41.25 -2.24 -26.53
C SER A 147 -40.99 -0.77 -26.91
N GLY A 148 -39.73 -0.37 -27.06
CA GLY A 148 -39.33 1.03 -27.23
C GLY A 148 -39.28 1.85 -25.92
N TYR A 149 -39.67 1.25 -24.79
CA TYR A 149 -39.56 1.82 -23.45
C TYR A 149 -38.42 1.17 -22.67
N ALA A 150 -37.88 1.88 -21.70
CA ALA A 150 -36.96 1.33 -20.72
C ALA A 150 -37.20 1.95 -19.35
N ILE A 151 -36.90 1.21 -18.29
CA ILE A 151 -36.93 1.71 -16.92
C ILE A 151 -35.56 1.51 -16.30
N SER A 152 -35.02 2.57 -15.68
CA SER A 152 -33.83 2.47 -14.83
C SER A 152 -34.11 2.99 -13.42
N LEU A 153 -33.25 2.62 -12.49
CA LEU A 153 -33.16 3.35 -11.23
C LEU A 153 -32.64 4.77 -11.49
N TYR A 154 -32.97 5.70 -10.62
CA TYR A 154 -32.26 6.97 -10.54
C TYR A 154 -30.82 6.72 -10.04
N TYR A 155 -29.84 7.24 -10.75
CA TYR A 155 -28.43 7.22 -10.36
C TYR A 155 -27.98 8.64 -10.06
N SER A 156 -27.14 8.83 -9.05
CA SER A 156 -26.53 10.14 -8.77
C SER A 156 -25.75 10.64 -10.01
N ILE A 157 -25.51 11.95 -10.13
CA ILE A 157 -24.70 12.48 -11.25
C ILE A 157 -23.32 11.80 -11.26
N LYS A 158 -22.72 11.61 -10.07
CA LYS A 158 -21.46 10.90 -9.89
C LYS A 158 -21.54 9.46 -10.41
N ASP A 159 -22.53 8.68 -10.01
CA ASP A 159 -22.72 7.29 -10.46
C ASP A 159 -22.89 7.21 -12.00
N GLN A 160 -23.56 8.21 -12.60
CA GLN A 160 -23.73 8.28 -14.05
C GLN A 160 -22.39 8.52 -14.76
N GLU A 161 -21.57 9.42 -14.22
CA GLU A 161 -20.21 9.68 -14.73
C GLU A 161 -19.30 8.46 -14.56
N ASP A 162 -19.30 7.84 -13.39
CA ASP A 162 -18.48 6.67 -13.09
C ASP A 162 -18.89 5.48 -13.96
N ARG A 163 -20.20 5.28 -14.17
CA ARG A 163 -20.69 4.30 -15.16
C ARG A 163 -20.20 4.56 -16.56
N LYS A 164 -20.20 5.82 -17.00
CA LYS A 164 -19.70 6.20 -18.34
C LYS A 164 -18.21 5.86 -18.45
N LYS A 165 -17.42 6.14 -17.42
CA LYS A 165 -15.99 5.79 -17.35
C LYS A 165 -15.76 4.27 -17.23
N LEU A 166 -16.71 3.51 -16.69
CA LEU A 166 -16.66 2.05 -16.61
C LEU A 166 -16.98 1.33 -17.93
N LEU A 167 -17.58 2.00 -18.92
CA LEU A 167 -17.97 1.37 -20.19
C LEU A 167 -16.80 0.72 -20.95
N PRO A 168 -15.61 1.34 -21.11
CA PRO A 168 -14.47 0.69 -21.76
C PRO A 168 -14.04 -0.59 -21.05
N TYR A 169 -14.05 -0.60 -19.71
CA TYR A 169 -13.71 -1.77 -18.90
C TYR A 169 -14.76 -2.88 -19.03
N LEU A 170 -16.05 -2.52 -19.05
CA LEU A 170 -17.15 -3.45 -19.33
C LEU A 170 -17.00 -4.11 -20.71
N ILE A 171 -16.71 -3.32 -21.74
CA ILE A 171 -16.49 -3.81 -23.10
C ILE A 171 -15.29 -4.76 -23.12
N LYS A 172 -14.15 -4.33 -22.57
CA LYS A 172 -12.94 -5.15 -22.47
C LYS A 172 -13.19 -6.47 -21.74
N ALA A 173 -13.93 -6.44 -20.63
CA ALA A 173 -14.30 -7.63 -19.87
C ALA A 173 -15.18 -8.60 -20.67
N ARG A 174 -16.01 -8.09 -21.59
CA ARG A 174 -16.87 -8.89 -22.47
C ARG A 174 -16.13 -9.42 -23.70
N THR A 175 -15.15 -8.70 -24.23
CA THR A 175 -14.45 -9.02 -25.51
C THR A 175 -13.44 -10.18 -25.43
N GLY A 176 -13.67 -11.19 -24.59
CA GLY A 176 -12.75 -12.34 -24.48
C GLY A 176 -13.25 -13.49 -23.62
N LYS A 177 -14.57 -13.63 -23.40
CA LYS A 177 -15.13 -14.50 -22.37
C LYS A 177 -16.32 -15.36 -22.81
N LYS A 178 -16.57 -16.44 -22.05
CA LYS A 178 -17.55 -17.50 -22.38
C LYS A 178 -18.99 -17.04 -22.12
N VAL A 179 -19.96 -17.65 -22.81
CA VAL A 179 -21.41 -17.32 -22.74
C VAL A 179 -21.99 -17.29 -21.31
N ASN A 180 -21.37 -17.97 -20.34
CA ASN A 180 -21.86 -18.05 -18.95
C ASN A 180 -21.28 -17.00 -17.99
N ASP A 181 -20.37 -16.13 -18.43
CA ASP A 181 -19.80 -15.11 -17.55
C ASP A 181 -20.83 -13.99 -17.25
N LYS A 182 -21.08 -13.73 -15.96
CA LYS A 182 -22.00 -12.67 -15.53
C LYS A 182 -21.24 -11.35 -15.47
N ILE A 183 -21.32 -10.57 -16.57
CA ILE A 183 -20.61 -9.29 -16.73
C ILE A 183 -21.59 -8.15 -17.00
N TYR A 184 -21.76 -7.28 -16.01
CA TYR A 184 -22.70 -6.16 -16.08
C TYR A 184 -22.32 -5.03 -15.11
N LEU A 185 -22.83 -3.83 -15.36
CA LEU A 185 -22.68 -2.72 -14.41
C LEU A 185 -23.80 -2.77 -13.37
N LYS A 186 -23.44 -2.81 -12.09
CA LYS A 186 -24.37 -2.67 -10.98
C LYS A 186 -24.07 -1.36 -10.28
N ARG A 187 -24.93 -0.35 -10.48
CA ARG A 187 -24.66 1.05 -10.08
C ARG A 187 -23.31 1.50 -10.66
N ASP A 188 -22.49 2.16 -9.86
CA ASP A 188 -21.13 2.64 -10.07
C ASP A 188 -20.04 1.55 -10.06
N MET A 189 -20.42 0.26 -10.08
CA MET A 189 -19.46 -0.85 -10.07
C MET A 189 -19.59 -1.77 -11.29
N LEU A 190 -18.45 -2.28 -11.76
CA LEU A 190 -18.36 -3.36 -12.74
C LEU A 190 -18.43 -4.70 -12.02
N VAL A 191 -19.38 -5.55 -12.40
CA VAL A 191 -19.51 -6.90 -11.85
C VAL A 191 -18.94 -7.91 -12.82
N ILE A 192 -18.00 -8.74 -12.36
CA ILE A 192 -17.45 -9.88 -13.11
C ILE A 192 -17.56 -11.11 -12.22
N ASN A 193 -18.44 -12.05 -12.57
CA ASN A 193 -18.56 -13.36 -11.88
C ASN A 193 -18.64 -13.28 -10.34
N LYS A 194 -19.42 -12.29 -9.84
CA LYS A 194 -19.68 -11.93 -8.42
C LYS A 194 -18.69 -10.95 -7.80
N GLU A 195 -17.54 -10.71 -8.43
CA GLU A 195 -16.63 -9.66 -7.99
C GLU A 195 -17.21 -8.30 -8.41
N MET A 196 -17.24 -7.34 -7.49
CA MET A 196 -17.67 -5.96 -7.74
C MET A 196 -16.44 -5.07 -7.70
N LEU A 197 -16.15 -4.44 -8.82
CA LEU A 197 -14.99 -3.57 -9.02
C LEU A 197 -15.45 -2.12 -9.13
N THR A 198 -14.83 -1.23 -8.37
CA THR A 198 -15.02 0.22 -8.56
C THR A 198 -14.27 0.69 -9.80
N LEU A 199 -14.49 1.95 -10.20
CA LEU A 199 -13.73 2.56 -11.29
C LEU A 199 -12.23 2.61 -10.97
N GLU A 200 -11.89 2.99 -9.74
CA GLU A 200 -10.51 3.09 -9.25
C GLU A 200 -9.81 1.72 -9.20
N GLN A 201 -10.56 0.63 -9.07
CA GLN A 201 -10.01 -0.72 -9.15
C GLN A 201 -9.81 -1.16 -10.59
N CYS A 202 -10.70 -0.73 -11.50
CA CYS A 202 -10.58 -1.04 -12.93
C CYS A 202 -9.43 -0.29 -13.61
N ASP A 203 -9.16 0.95 -13.20
CA ASP A 203 -8.07 1.77 -13.74
C ASP A 203 -6.70 1.51 -13.06
N GLY A 204 -6.67 0.70 -12.00
CA GLY A 204 -5.48 0.31 -11.26
C GLY A 204 -4.98 1.36 -10.26
N THR A 205 -5.77 2.40 -9.95
CA THR A 205 -5.42 3.39 -8.93
C THR A 205 -5.62 2.90 -7.50
N THR A 206 -6.42 1.85 -7.30
CA THR A 206 -6.63 1.19 -6.01
C THR A 206 -6.54 -0.33 -6.13
N LEU A 207 -6.05 -0.98 -5.08
CA LEU A 207 -5.99 -2.44 -5.02
C LEU A 207 -7.35 -3.04 -4.68
N THR A 208 -7.66 -4.14 -5.33
CA THR A 208 -8.78 -5.03 -4.98
C THR A 208 -8.47 -5.83 -3.72
N ILE A 209 -9.50 -6.36 -3.05
CA ILE A 209 -9.30 -7.22 -1.86
C ILE A 209 -8.42 -8.45 -2.17
N PRO A 210 -8.61 -9.16 -3.30
CA PRO A 210 -7.69 -10.25 -3.67
C PRO A 210 -6.25 -9.80 -3.87
N GLU A 211 -6.01 -8.63 -4.47
CA GLU A 211 -4.66 -8.09 -4.63
C GLU A 211 -4.03 -7.73 -3.28
N ILE A 212 -4.79 -7.10 -2.37
CA ILE A 212 -4.33 -6.82 -1.01
C ILE A 212 -3.97 -8.13 -0.29
N ALA A 213 -4.84 -9.14 -0.37
CA ALA A 213 -4.58 -10.45 0.23
C ALA A 213 -3.32 -11.11 -0.36
N ALA A 214 -3.12 -11.01 -1.68
CA ALA A 214 -1.91 -11.51 -2.34
C ALA A 214 -0.64 -10.78 -1.86
N GLN A 215 -0.68 -9.44 -1.73
CA GLN A 215 0.43 -8.68 -1.18
C GLN A 215 0.73 -9.06 0.27
N CYS A 216 -0.29 -9.23 1.12
CA CYS A 216 -0.14 -9.69 2.50
C CYS A 216 0.57 -11.05 2.58
N LEU A 217 0.19 -12.00 1.72
CA LEU A 217 0.83 -13.32 1.65
C LEU A 217 2.31 -13.21 1.24
N ILE A 218 2.62 -12.37 0.24
CA ILE A 218 3.99 -12.13 -0.21
C ILE A 218 4.83 -11.53 0.93
N PHE A 219 4.33 -10.51 1.65
CA PHE A 219 5.06 -9.92 2.76
C PHE A 219 5.26 -10.90 3.92
N PHE A 220 4.24 -11.72 4.24
CA PHE A 220 4.35 -12.73 5.28
C PHE A 220 5.44 -13.77 4.94
N THR A 221 5.36 -14.36 3.75
CA THR A 221 6.31 -15.40 3.32
C THR A 221 7.73 -14.86 3.18
N ALA A 222 7.89 -13.70 2.53
CA ALA A 222 9.20 -13.07 2.36
C ALA A 222 9.83 -12.65 3.69
N GLY A 223 9.04 -12.11 4.63
CA GLY A 223 9.55 -11.70 5.95
C GLY A 223 9.79 -12.86 6.91
N PHE A 224 9.04 -13.96 6.79
CA PHE A 224 9.17 -15.12 7.67
C PHE A 224 10.40 -15.96 7.29
N GLU A 225 10.47 -16.44 6.04
CA GLU A 225 11.48 -17.42 5.61
C GLU A 225 12.91 -16.86 5.68
N THR A 226 13.15 -15.61 5.25
CA THR A 226 14.50 -15.05 5.25
C THR A 226 15.00 -14.75 6.66
N SER A 227 14.12 -14.22 7.53
CA SER A 227 14.47 -13.88 8.91
C SER A 227 14.68 -15.14 9.75
N SER A 228 13.83 -16.17 9.60
CA SER A 228 14.00 -17.45 10.29
C SER A 228 15.30 -18.14 9.89
N THR A 229 15.62 -18.16 8.59
CA THR A 229 16.89 -18.68 8.06
C THR A 229 18.08 -17.95 8.69
N THR A 230 18.04 -16.61 8.70
CA THR A 230 19.11 -15.79 9.29
C THR A 230 19.28 -16.08 10.78
N MET A 231 18.18 -16.17 11.54
CA MET A 231 18.22 -16.52 12.96
C MET A 231 18.81 -17.91 13.20
N SER A 232 18.43 -18.91 12.40
CA SER A 232 18.94 -20.28 12.53
C SER A 232 20.46 -20.36 12.32
N PHE A 233 20.97 -19.72 11.27
CA PHE A 233 22.42 -19.69 11.01
C PHE A 233 23.19 -18.84 12.03
N ALA A 234 22.62 -17.71 12.48
CA ALA A 234 23.23 -16.91 13.55
C ALA A 234 23.33 -17.71 14.85
N LEU A 235 22.28 -18.45 15.22
CA LEU A 235 22.29 -19.31 16.40
C LEU A 235 23.27 -20.48 16.25
N TYR A 236 23.42 -21.05 15.05
CA TYR A 236 24.45 -22.06 14.78
C TYR A 236 25.87 -21.52 14.98
N GLU A 237 26.19 -20.35 14.43
CA GLU A 237 27.51 -19.73 14.60
C GLU A 237 27.76 -19.32 16.05
N LEU A 238 26.76 -18.78 16.75
CA LEU A 238 26.90 -18.46 18.18
C LEU A 238 26.96 -19.71 19.07
N ALA A 239 26.40 -20.83 18.64
CA ALA A 239 26.49 -22.10 19.37
C ALA A 239 27.88 -22.74 19.23
N THR A 240 28.55 -22.51 18.10
CA THR A 240 29.93 -22.94 17.84
C THR A 240 30.97 -21.99 18.42
N HIS A 241 30.61 -20.72 18.66
CA HIS A 241 31.47 -19.65 19.19
C HIS A 241 30.89 -19.06 20.49
N GLN A 242 31.06 -19.77 21.61
CA GLN A 242 30.43 -19.39 22.90
C GLN A 242 30.91 -18.03 23.40
N GLU A 243 32.17 -17.65 23.13
CA GLU A 243 32.72 -16.33 23.47
C GLU A 243 31.99 -15.19 22.76
N MET A 244 31.60 -15.38 21.49
CA MET A 244 30.80 -14.40 20.76
C MET A 244 29.38 -14.32 21.32
N GLN A 245 28.80 -15.47 21.70
CA GLN A 245 27.50 -15.53 22.35
C GLN A 245 27.48 -14.77 23.69
N GLU A 246 28.51 -14.94 24.52
CA GLU A 246 28.65 -14.19 25.77
C GLU A 246 28.83 -12.68 25.52
N LYS A 247 29.56 -12.29 24.46
CA LYS A 247 29.70 -10.88 24.07
C LYS A 247 28.35 -10.27 23.65
N VAL A 248 27.55 -10.98 22.84
CA VAL A 248 26.17 -10.56 22.49
C VAL A 248 25.30 -10.45 23.75
N ARG A 249 25.33 -11.44 24.65
CA ARG A 249 24.55 -11.41 25.89
C ARG A 249 24.93 -10.25 26.81
N LYS A 250 26.23 -9.99 26.95
CA LYS A 250 26.73 -8.85 27.72
C LYS A 250 26.24 -7.54 27.11
N GLU A 251 26.26 -7.40 25.80
CA GLU A 251 25.69 -6.23 25.10
C GLU A 251 24.20 -6.08 25.41
N ILE A 252 23.39 -7.14 25.24
CA ILE A 252 21.95 -7.13 25.55
C ILE A 252 21.71 -6.62 26.97
N ASN A 253 22.34 -7.24 27.96
CA ASN A 253 22.13 -6.89 29.38
C ASN A 253 22.57 -5.45 29.68
N THR A 254 23.67 -5.00 29.09
CA THR A 254 24.19 -3.63 29.28
C THR A 254 23.24 -2.59 28.69
N VAL A 255 22.74 -2.82 27.48
CA VAL A 255 21.81 -1.89 26.82
C VAL A 255 20.47 -1.90 27.53
N PHE A 256 19.93 -3.06 27.88
CA PHE A 256 18.63 -3.17 28.55
C PHE A 256 18.64 -2.51 29.94
N ALA A 257 19.76 -2.56 30.67
CA ALA A 257 19.89 -1.84 31.94
C ALA A 257 19.76 -0.31 31.78
N LYS A 258 20.06 0.25 30.60
CA LYS A 258 19.84 1.69 30.29
C LYS A 258 18.40 2.02 29.90
N HIS A 259 17.61 1.00 29.52
CA HIS A 259 16.27 1.11 28.96
C HIS A 259 15.23 0.40 29.87
N ASP A 260 15.35 0.55 31.19
CA ASP A 260 14.43 0.01 32.19
C ASP A 260 14.14 -1.51 32.05
N ASN A 261 15.14 -2.26 31.58
CA ASN A 261 15.07 -3.69 31.27
C ASN A 261 14.03 -4.09 30.20
N GLN A 262 13.52 -3.12 29.43
CA GLN A 262 12.50 -3.30 28.41
C GLN A 262 13.12 -3.56 27.03
N MET A 263 12.43 -4.38 26.22
CA MET A 263 12.74 -4.55 24.81
C MET A 263 11.94 -3.51 24.00
N THR A 264 12.55 -2.35 23.77
CA THR A 264 12.00 -1.26 22.94
C THR A 264 12.74 -1.16 21.61
N TYR A 265 12.17 -0.43 20.65
CA TYR A 265 12.85 -0.11 19.39
C TYR A 265 14.23 0.54 19.63
N ASP A 266 14.30 1.50 20.56
CA ASP A 266 15.54 2.21 20.90
C ASP A 266 16.58 1.28 21.50
N SER A 267 16.19 0.42 22.45
CA SER A 267 17.10 -0.57 23.04
C SER A 267 17.67 -1.54 21.98
N LEU A 268 16.85 -1.99 21.03
CA LEU A 268 17.30 -2.89 19.97
C LEU A 268 18.20 -2.18 18.95
N SER A 269 17.98 -0.89 18.72
CA SER A 269 18.81 -0.08 17.83
C SER A 269 20.25 0.07 18.34
N GLU A 270 20.45 0.06 19.66
CA GLU A 270 21.77 0.15 20.32
C GLU A 270 22.56 -1.16 20.36
N LEU A 271 21.97 -2.30 19.99
CA LEU A 271 22.68 -3.60 19.91
C LEU A 271 23.58 -3.64 18.66
N LYS A 272 24.76 -3.04 18.75
CA LYS A 272 25.72 -2.86 17.64
C LYS A 272 26.46 -4.15 17.31
N TYR A 273 26.97 -4.86 18.31
CA TYR A 273 27.65 -6.14 18.12
C TYR A 273 26.69 -7.22 17.64
N MET A 274 25.44 -7.24 18.14
CA MET A 274 24.42 -8.11 17.58
C MET A 274 24.16 -7.82 16.09
N LYS A 275 24.16 -6.54 15.67
CA LYS A 275 24.02 -6.19 14.25
C LYS A 275 25.19 -6.71 13.43
N GLN A 276 26.42 -6.61 13.93
CA GLN A 276 27.61 -7.18 13.30
C GLN A 276 27.51 -8.70 13.12
N VAL A 277 27.05 -9.42 14.15
CA VAL A 277 26.78 -10.87 14.08
C VAL A 277 25.74 -11.19 13.01
N ILE A 278 24.65 -10.41 12.94
CA ILE A 278 23.62 -10.57 11.90
C ILE A 278 24.20 -10.32 10.51
N ASP A 279 25.00 -9.28 10.33
CA ASP A 279 25.58 -8.92 9.03
C ASP A 279 26.60 -9.94 8.54
N GLU A 280 27.42 -10.49 9.44
CA GLU A 280 28.34 -11.58 9.13
C GLU A 280 27.59 -12.88 8.85
N THR A 281 26.49 -13.14 9.56
CA THR A 281 25.60 -14.27 9.23
C THR A 281 25.01 -14.11 7.83
N LEU A 282 24.53 -12.91 7.49
CA LEU A 282 23.98 -12.61 6.18
C LEU A 282 25.03 -12.63 5.06
N ARG A 283 26.30 -12.39 5.37
CA ARG A 283 27.42 -12.56 4.43
C ARG A 283 27.69 -14.04 4.19
N LYS A 284 27.88 -14.82 5.26
CA LYS A 284 28.28 -16.23 5.16
C LYS A 284 27.12 -17.13 4.69
N TYR A 285 25.89 -16.78 5.06
CA TYR A 285 24.68 -17.54 4.75
C TYR A 285 23.56 -16.64 4.23
N PRO A 286 23.73 -15.98 3.06
CA PRO A 286 22.70 -15.11 2.50
C PRO A 286 21.45 -15.94 2.21
N PRO A 287 20.25 -15.61 2.75
CA PRO A 287 19.05 -16.42 2.51
C PRO A 287 18.72 -16.59 1.03
N VAL A 288 19.01 -15.56 0.21
CA VAL A 288 18.91 -15.58 -1.25
C VAL A 288 20.34 -15.53 -1.83
N PRO A 289 20.92 -16.67 -2.24
CA PRO A 289 22.34 -16.73 -2.67
C PRO A 289 22.58 -16.23 -4.09
N LEU A 290 21.52 -16.06 -4.89
CA LEU A 290 21.58 -15.68 -6.31
C LEU A 290 20.40 -14.77 -6.66
N THR A 291 20.65 -13.71 -7.43
CA THR A 291 19.57 -12.93 -8.05
C THR A 291 19.78 -12.81 -9.56
N THR A 292 18.70 -12.57 -10.30
CA THR A 292 18.75 -12.52 -11.76
C THR A 292 18.08 -11.27 -12.32
N ARG A 293 18.50 -10.87 -13.53
CA ARG A 293 17.87 -9.82 -14.34
C ARG A 293 17.79 -10.29 -15.78
N GLN A 294 16.76 -9.88 -16.52
CA GLN A 294 16.70 -10.08 -17.96
C GLN A 294 17.03 -8.77 -18.68
N CYS A 295 17.95 -8.84 -19.63
CA CYS A 295 18.33 -7.71 -20.46
C CYS A 295 17.16 -7.35 -21.40
N VAL A 296 16.57 -6.16 -21.28
CA VAL A 296 15.40 -5.76 -22.09
C VAL A 296 15.77 -5.05 -23.40
N LYS A 297 17.05 -4.68 -23.56
CA LYS A 297 17.67 -4.05 -24.73
C LYS A 297 19.16 -4.34 -24.70
N ASP A 298 19.83 -4.41 -25.85
CA ASP A 298 21.28 -4.61 -25.90
C ASP A 298 22.00 -3.59 -25.03
N TYR A 299 22.92 -4.07 -24.19
CA TYR A 299 23.63 -3.26 -23.22
C TYR A 299 25.14 -3.43 -23.37
N LYS A 300 25.81 -2.38 -23.86
CA LYS A 300 27.27 -2.27 -23.86
C LYS A 300 27.75 -2.06 -22.43
N VAL A 301 28.52 -3.01 -21.91
CA VAL A 301 29.13 -2.87 -20.58
C VAL A 301 30.13 -1.71 -20.64
N PRO A 302 30.05 -0.73 -19.72
CA PRO A 302 31.00 0.38 -19.68
C PRO A 302 32.44 -0.16 -19.58
N ASP A 303 33.36 0.49 -20.30
CA ASP A 303 34.80 0.20 -20.28
C ASP A 303 35.21 -1.21 -20.74
N GLU A 304 34.27 -2.00 -21.26
CA GLU A 304 34.48 -3.39 -21.68
C GLU A 304 34.03 -3.63 -23.12
N ASP A 305 34.65 -4.59 -23.80
CA ASP A 305 34.26 -5.00 -25.16
C ASP A 305 33.04 -5.94 -25.27
N VAL A 306 32.30 -6.07 -24.16
CA VAL A 306 31.15 -6.96 -24.03
C VAL A 306 29.82 -6.23 -24.26
N ILE A 307 28.94 -6.88 -25.04
CA ILE A 307 27.53 -6.49 -25.19
C ILE A 307 26.67 -7.60 -24.60
N ILE A 308 25.81 -7.24 -23.65
CA ILE A 308 24.78 -8.14 -23.11
C ILE A 308 23.55 -8.00 -24.02
N GLU A 309 23.31 -9.01 -24.85
CA GLU A 309 22.21 -9.00 -25.81
C GLU A 309 20.84 -9.01 -25.12
N LYS A 310 19.86 -8.36 -25.76
CA LYS A 310 18.46 -8.40 -25.35
C LYS A 310 17.98 -9.85 -25.20
N GLY A 311 17.29 -10.12 -24.11
CA GLY A 311 16.77 -11.44 -23.75
C GLY A 311 17.71 -12.23 -22.84
N THR A 312 19.00 -11.87 -22.77
CA THR A 312 19.99 -12.54 -21.92
C THR A 312 19.64 -12.41 -20.43
N ILE A 313 19.73 -13.52 -19.70
CA ILE A 313 19.60 -13.54 -18.24
C ILE A 313 20.98 -13.28 -17.63
N VAL A 314 21.10 -12.18 -16.88
CA VAL A 314 22.27 -11.86 -16.07
C VAL A 314 22.06 -12.40 -14.67
N MET A 315 23.01 -13.17 -14.18
CA MET A 315 23.03 -13.74 -12.85
C MET A 315 24.02 -12.98 -11.96
N ILE A 316 23.59 -12.60 -10.76
CA ILE A 316 24.42 -11.92 -9.75
C ILE A 316 24.66 -12.92 -8.61
N PRO A 317 25.87 -13.52 -8.52
CA PRO A 317 26.17 -14.58 -7.56
C PRO A 317 26.48 -14.00 -6.19
N ILE A 318 25.44 -13.63 -5.43
CA ILE A 318 25.57 -13.01 -4.09
C ILE A 318 26.47 -13.85 -3.17
N SER A 319 26.18 -15.15 -3.05
CA SER A 319 26.99 -16.04 -2.21
C SER A 319 28.45 -16.13 -2.68
N GLY A 320 28.69 -16.12 -3.99
CA GLY A 320 30.05 -16.11 -4.55
C GLY A 320 30.82 -14.83 -4.18
N ILE A 321 30.21 -13.67 -4.39
CA ILE A 321 30.79 -12.36 -4.01
C ILE A 321 31.07 -12.31 -2.50
N HIS A 322 30.19 -12.87 -1.69
CA HIS A 322 30.32 -12.85 -0.23
C HIS A 322 31.40 -13.81 0.30
N HIS A 323 31.85 -14.77 -0.51
CA HIS A 323 32.94 -15.69 -0.20
C HIS A 323 34.20 -15.42 -1.02
N ASP A 324 34.26 -14.30 -1.74
CA ASP A 324 35.44 -13.91 -2.50
C ASP A 324 36.53 -13.39 -1.56
N GLU A 325 37.72 -13.99 -1.60
CA GLU A 325 38.86 -13.63 -0.74
C GLU A 325 39.39 -12.21 -1.03
N ASP A 326 39.18 -11.69 -2.24
CA ASP A 326 39.57 -10.34 -2.62
C ASP A 326 38.74 -9.28 -1.87
N TYR A 327 37.52 -9.63 -1.44
CA TYR A 327 36.64 -8.76 -0.66
C TYR A 327 36.58 -9.14 0.81
N TYR A 328 36.72 -10.42 1.13
CA TYR A 328 36.55 -10.99 2.46
C TYR A 328 37.68 -11.96 2.80
N LYS A 329 38.80 -11.45 3.33
CA LYS A 329 39.95 -12.27 3.75
C LYS A 329 39.53 -13.41 4.69
N ASN A 330 39.91 -14.65 4.39
CA ASN A 330 39.47 -15.86 5.13
C ASN A 330 37.94 -15.98 5.22
N PRO A 331 37.22 -16.08 4.08
CA PRO A 331 35.76 -15.93 4.00
C PRO A 331 34.99 -17.02 4.74
N GLU A 332 35.62 -18.17 5.00
CA GLU A 332 35.04 -19.28 5.76
C GLU A 332 35.02 -19.01 7.28
N VAL A 333 35.87 -18.10 7.76
CA VAL A 333 35.92 -17.72 9.19
C VAL A 333 34.79 -16.75 9.48
N PHE A 334 33.94 -17.13 10.44
CA PHE A 334 32.89 -16.26 10.95
C PHE A 334 33.50 -15.18 11.84
N ASP A 335 33.51 -13.94 11.35
CA ASP A 335 34.10 -12.81 12.06
C ASP A 335 33.16 -11.58 12.03
N PRO A 336 32.39 -11.33 13.11
CA PRO A 336 31.54 -10.14 13.22
C PRO A 336 32.30 -8.82 13.08
N GLU A 337 33.57 -8.75 13.44
CA GLU A 337 34.34 -7.50 13.41
C GLU A 337 34.60 -7.00 11.98
N ARG A 338 34.38 -7.84 10.95
CA ARG A 338 34.31 -7.39 9.54
C ARG A 338 33.30 -6.29 9.31
N PHE A 339 32.29 -6.20 10.17
CA PHE A 339 31.19 -5.25 10.09
C PHE A 339 31.29 -4.12 11.13
N ASN A 340 32.48 -3.85 11.66
CA ASN A 340 32.73 -2.58 12.32
C ASN A 340 32.77 -1.41 11.31
N GLU A 341 32.62 -0.18 11.81
CA GLU A 341 32.46 1.01 10.98
C GLU A 341 33.68 1.24 10.05
N GLU A 342 34.89 0.95 10.54
CA GLU A 342 36.13 1.10 9.77
C GLU A 342 36.23 0.09 8.61
N ASN A 343 35.98 -1.19 8.88
CA ASN A 343 36.04 -2.25 7.89
C ASN A 343 34.94 -2.11 6.84
N ILE A 344 33.76 -1.63 7.22
CA ILE A 344 32.68 -1.31 6.27
C ILE A 344 33.13 -0.17 5.33
N ALA A 345 33.74 0.88 5.86
CA ALA A 345 34.17 2.04 5.07
C ALA A 345 35.25 1.69 4.04
N GLN A 346 36.12 0.71 4.34
CA GLN A 346 37.18 0.25 3.44
C GLN A 346 36.68 -0.76 2.39
N ARG A 347 35.53 -1.37 2.60
CA ARG A 347 35.02 -2.42 1.72
C ARG A 347 34.53 -1.84 0.39
N PRO A 348 34.88 -2.43 -0.76
CA PRO A 348 34.32 -2.01 -2.04
C PRO A 348 32.80 -2.06 -2.04
N LYS A 349 32.16 -1.06 -2.64
CA LYS A 349 30.70 -1.02 -2.79
C LYS A 349 30.22 -2.24 -3.57
N TYR A 350 28.97 -2.64 -3.32
CA TYR A 350 28.31 -3.76 -4.01
C TYR A 350 28.92 -5.15 -3.75
N THR A 351 29.67 -5.31 -2.65
CA THR A 351 30.24 -6.60 -2.23
C THR A 351 29.50 -7.24 -1.05
N HIS A 352 28.71 -6.46 -0.30
CA HIS A 352 27.72 -6.96 0.67
C HIS A 352 26.32 -6.66 0.15
N LEU A 353 25.59 -7.71 -0.22
CA LEU A 353 24.33 -7.64 -0.97
C LEU A 353 23.21 -8.52 -0.38
N PRO A 354 23.11 -8.74 0.96
CA PRO A 354 22.11 -9.66 1.50
C PRO A 354 20.65 -9.21 1.28
N PHE A 355 20.45 -7.90 1.06
CA PHE A 355 19.15 -7.30 0.73
C PHE A 355 19.06 -6.86 -0.74
N GLY A 356 20.04 -7.23 -1.57
CA GLY A 356 20.20 -6.69 -2.92
C GLY A 356 20.58 -5.21 -2.91
N GLU A 357 20.37 -4.55 -4.04
CA GLU A 357 20.74 -3.14 -4.23
C GLU A 357 19.94 -2.49 -5.38
N GLY A 358 19.88 -1.17 -5.39
CA GLY A 358 19.26 -0.38 -6.46
C GLY A 358 17.72 -0.38 -6.40
N PRO A 359 17.01 -0.13 -7.52
CA PRO A 359 15.54 0.02 -7.52
C PRO A 359 14.74 -1.21 -7.09
N ARG A 360 15.40 -2.35 -6.93
CA ARG A 360 14.81 -3.62 -6.47
C ARG A 360 15.44 -4.09 -5.15
N ILE A 361 16.07 -3.19 -4.40
CA ILE A 361 16.53 -3.45 -3.03
C ILE A 361 15.35 -3.90 -2.17
N CYS A 362 15.61 -4.81 -1.24
CA CYS A 362 14.59 -5.33 -0.34
C CYS A 362 14.00 -4.21 0.51
N ILE A 363 12.70 -3.94 0.33
CA ILE A 363 11.97 -2.96 1.15
C ILE A 363 11.87 -3.38 2.63
N GLY A 364 12.07 -4.67 2.91
CA GLY A 364 11.97 -5.27 4.23
C GLY A 364 13.24 -5.19 5.08
N GLU A 365 14.35 -4.63 4.59
CA GLU A 365 15.65 -4.62 5.29
C GLU A 365 15.54 -4.21 6.77
N ARG A 366 15.00 -3.01 7.02
CA ARG A 366 14.88 -2.47 8.39
C ARG A 366 14.02 -3.35 9.29
N PHE A 367 12.92 -3.88 8.75
CA PHE A 367 12.01 -4.75 9.47
C PHE A 367 12.66 -6.11 9.77
N GLY A 368 13.32 -6.73 8.78
CA GLY A 368 13.97 -8.03 8.91
C GLY A 368 15.14 -8.02 9.90
N ILE A 369 15.98 -6.97 9.87
CA ILE A 369 17.03 -6.78 10.88
C ILE A 369 16.43 -6.64 12.28
N MET A 370 15.38 -5.82 12.42
CA MET A 370 14.72 -5.62 13.72
C MET A 370 14.08 -6.91 14.24
N GLN A 371 13.35 -7.63 13.39
CA GLN A 371 12.72 -8.91 13.72
C GLN A 371 13.76 -9.95 14.14
N THR A 372 14.88 -10.02 13.44
CA THR A 372 16.01 -10.91 13.77
C THR A 372 16.61 -10.56 15.13
N LYS A 373 16.82 -9.26 15.42
CA LYS A 373 17.30 -8.80 16.73
C LYS A 373 16.34 -9.17 17.85
N VAL A 374 15.03 -9.02 17.66
CA VAL A 374 14.01 -9.43 18.63
C VAL A 374 14.13 -10.93 18.91
N GLY A 375 14.10 -11.77 17.87
CA GLY A 375 14.15 -13.22 18.03
C GLY A 375 15.42 -13.72 18.72
N LEU A 376 16.59 -13.22 18.30
CA LEU A 376 17.86 -13.54 18.94
C LEU A 376 17.91 -13.06 20.39
N THR A 377 17.44 -11.84 20.68
CA THR A 377 17.43 -11.31 22.05
C THR A 377 16.56 -12.12 22.99
N CYS A 378 15.36 -12.55 22.54
CA CYS A 378 14.45 -13.39 23.31
C CYS A 378 15.10 -14.70 23.79
N LEU A 379 15.99 -15.28 22.98
CA LEU A 379 16.73 -16.49 23.34
C LEU A 379 18.00 -16.16 24.13
N LEU A 380 18.88 -15.35 23.57
CA LEU A 380 20.24 -15.17 24.06
C LEU A 380 20.31 -14.42 25.40
N ARG A 381 19.29 -13.63 25.77
CA ARG A 381 19.25 -12.93 27.05
C ARG A 381 19.26 -13.89 28.24
N ASN A 382 18.45 -14.95 28.17
CA ASN A 382 18.14 -15.83 29.31
C ASN A 382 18.58 -17.29 29.09
N PHE A 383 19.03 -17.61 27.88
CA PHE A 383 19.44 -18.96 27.53
C PHE A 383 20.83 -18.97 26.93
N ARG A 384 21.54 -20.08 27.16
CA ARG A 384 22.74 -20.47 26.44
C ARG A 384 22.35 -21.46 25.36
N VAL A 385 22.83 -21.22 24.15
CA VAL A 385 22.58 -22.09 23.00
C VAL A 385 23.86 -22.87 22.71
N LYS A 386 23.77 -24.19 22.66
CA LYS A 386 24.88 -25.09 22.34
C LYS A 386 24.54 -25.96 21.15
N LEU A 387 25.56 -26.40 20.44
CA LEU A 387 25.38 -27.31 19.33
C LEU A 387 24.92 -28.69 19.84
N ASN A 388 23.93 -29.27 19.19
CA ASN A 388 23.51 -30.64 19.48
C ASN A 388 24.30 -31.63 18.60
N GLU A 389 24.57 -32.82 19.12
CA GLU A 389 25.29 -33.90 18.42
C GLU A 389 24.59 -34.37 17.13
N LYS A 390 23.29 -34.11 16.98
CA LYS A 390 22.53 -34.40 15.75
C LYS A 390 22.87 -33.47 14.59
N THR A 391 23.47 -32.31 14.85
CA THR A 391 23.85 -31.37 13.80
C THR A 391 25.11 -31.84 13.11
N GLN A 392 25.07 -31.94 11.79
CA GLN A 392 26.24 -32.33 11.01
C GLN A 392 27.30 -31.23 11.03
N ILE A 393 28.54 -31.61 11.35
CA ILE A 393 29.72 -30.72 11.33
C ILE A 393 30.80 -31.37 10.43
N PRO A 394 31.42 -30.62 9.49
CA PRO A 394 31.08 -29.25 9.12
C PRO A 394 29.68 -29.17 8.50
N LEU A 395 29.04 -28.00 8.68
CA LEU A 395 27.72 -27.73 8.11
C LEU A 395 27.81 -27.79 6.59
N LYS A 396 27.00 -28.64 5.96
CA LYS A 396 26.87 -28.69 4.50
C LYS A 396 25.63 -27.93 4.10
N MET A 397 25.72 -27.16 3.03
CA MET A 397 24.58 -26.43 2.47
C MET A 397 23.80 -27.33 1.50
N SER A 398 22.48 -27.25 1.56
CA SER A 398 21.57 -27.97 0.66
C SER A 398 21.61 -27.36 -0.75
N THR A 399 21.76 -28.21 -1.75
CA THR A 399 21.67 -27.83 -3.18
C THR A 399 20.27 -28.03 -3.76
N LYS A 400 19.31 -28.46 -2.94
CA LYS A 400 17.95 -28.84 -3.36
C LYS A 400 16.93 -27.72 -3.20
N GLN A 401 17.29 -26.64 -2.53
CA GLN A 401 16.38 -25.55 -2.19
C GLN A 401 16.85 -24.24 -2.82
N PHE A 402 15.89 -23.36 -3.13
CA PHE A 402 16.19 -22.04 -3.67
C PHE A 402 16.79 -21.11 -2.60
N LEU A 403 16.24 -21.16 -1.38
CA LEU A 403 16.80 -20.44 -0.24
C LEU A 403 17.95 -21.24 0.36
N SER A 404 18.90 -20.52 0.95
CA SER A 404 20.02 -21.13 1.69
C SER A 404 19.49 -21.94 2.87
N ALA A 405 19.83 -23.22 2.90
CA ALA A 405 19.46 -24.15 3.97
C ALA A 405 20.60 -25.13 4.21
N ALA A 406 20.66 -25.70 5.41
CA ALA A 406 21.56 -26.81 5.70
C ALA A 406 21.09 -28.11 5.01
N GLU A 407 22.01 -29.02 4.74
CA GLU A 407 21.69 -30.41 4.44
C GLU A 407 21.22 -31.09 5.74
N GLY A 408 19.91 -31.33 5.84
CA GLY A 408 19.28 -31.76 7.09
C GLY A 408 18.90 -30.56 7.98
N ASP A 409 18.68 -30.83 9.26
CA ASP A 409 18.25 -29.82 10.24
C ASP A 409 19.43 -29.33 11.11
N ILE A 410 19.37 -28.07 11.54
CA ILE A 410 20.28 -27.51 12.55
C ILE A 410 19.65 -27.74 13.94
N TRP A 411 20.16 -28.74 14.66
CA TRP A 411 19.75 -29.05 16.03
C TRP A 411 20.59 -28.29 17.05
N LEU A 412 19.91 -27.61 17.97
CA LEU A 412 20.54 -26.81 19.03
C LEU A 412 19.96 -27.21 20.39
N ASN A 413 20.83 -27.29 21.40
CA ASN A 413 20.45 -27.42 22.80
C ASN A 413 20.27 -26.02 23.40
N ILE A 414 19.15 -25.82 24.10
CA ILE A 414 18.83 -24.56 24.78
C ILE A 414 18.86 -24.80 26.29
N GLU A 415 19.83 -24.19 26.97
CA GLU A 415 20.01 -24.28 28.42
C GLU A 415 19.60 -22.95 29.06
N LYS A 416 18.75 -23.00 30.09
CA LYS A 416 18.43 -21.80 30.87
C LYS A 416 19.63 -21.38 31.72
N LEU A 417 19.93 -20.08 31.74
CA LEU A 417 21.02 -19.49 32.52
C LEU A 417 20.67 -19.28 33.99
#